data_AF-A0A9N7N2S5-F1
#
_entry.id   AF-A0A9N7N2S5-F1
#
_cell.length_a   1.000
_cell.length_b   1.000
_cell.length_c   1.000
_cell.angle_alpha   90.00
_cell.angle_beta   90.00
_cell.angle_gamma   90.00
#
_symmetry.space_group_name_H-M   'P 1'
#
loop_
_entity.id
_entity.type
_entity.pdbx_description
1 polymer ?
#
loop_
_entity_poly.entity_id
_entity_poly.type
_entity_poly.pdbx_seq_one_letter_code
_entity_poly.pdbx_strand_id
1 'polypeptide(L)'
;MGTWGYIEAIREIKDQIKKANELAFDDIVVACGSGGTIAGLSVGAWLSDLRAKVHAYCVCDDPDYFYEFSQSLLDGLQAGVSSRDIIDIKNAKGLGYAMNTAEELNFVKDIAQATGIVLDPVYSGKAAYGMMREMVENPEKWEGRKVLFIHTGGLLGLFDKTDQMGSLVGNWRRMDIQESVPRKEGTGKMF
;
A
#
# COMPACT_ATOMS: atom_id res chain seq x y z
N MET A 1 8.65 9.85 13.78
CA MET A 1 9.63 8.78 13.48
C MET A 1 9.31 8.02 12.19
N GLY A 2 8.06 7.59 11.92
CA GLY A 2 7.73 6.85 10.67
C GLY A 2 7.96 7.63 9.36
N THR A 3 7.65 8.93 9.33
CA THR A 3 7.84 9.81 8.17
C THR A 3 9.29 9.86 7.68
N TRP A 4 10.26 9.92 8.60
CA TRP A 4 11.68 9.98 8.25
C TRP A 4 12.15 8.71 7.53
N GLY A 5 11.63 7.55 7.94
CA GLY A 5 11.93 6.28 7.27
C GLY A 5 11.52 6.30 5.79
N TYR A 6 10.40 6.93 5.47
CA TYR A 6 9.94 7.04 4.08
C TYR A 6 10.60 8.19 3.29
N ILE A 7 11.18 9.19 3.96
CA ILE A 7 12.12 10.13 3.32
C ILE A 7 13.39 9.37 2.90
N GLU A 8 13.94 8.55 3.79
CA GLU A 8 15.09 7.69 3.48
C GLU A 8 14.76 6.65 2.39
N ALA A 9 13.53 6.13 2.35
CA ALA A 9 13.08 5.25 1.27
C ALA A 9 13.16 5.92 -0.11
N ILE A 10 12.84 7.22 -0.22
CA ILE A 10 13.03 7.96 -1.48
C ILE A 10 14.51 8.04 -1.87
N ARG A 11 15.40 8.24 -0.90
CA ARG A 11 16.85 8.21 -1.15
C ARG A 11 17.29 6.83 -1.68
N GLU A 12 16.79 5.76 -1.07
CA GLU A 12 17.06 4.39 -1.53
C GLU A 12 16.53 4.14 -2.94
N ILE A 13 15.29 4.52 -3.24
CA ILE A 13 14.67 4.38 -4.57
C ILE A 13 15.53 5.08 -5.63
N LYS A 14 15.99 6.31 -5.35
CA LYS A 14 16.88 7.03 -6.27
C LYS A 14 18.19 6.31 -6.51
N ASP A 15 18.82 5.80 -5.45
CA ASP A 15 20.07 5.05 -5.57
C ASP A 15 19.87 3.76 -6.39
N GLN A 16 18.72 3.10 -6.25
CA GLN A 16 18.36 1.92 -7.04
C GLN A 16 18.15 2.26 -8.52
N ILE A 17 17.39 3.32 -8.84
CA ILE A 17 17.19 3.79 -10.23
C ILE A 17 18.54 4.09 -10.89
N LYS A 18 19.41 4.83 -10.19
CA LYS A 18 20.74 5.18 -10.69
C LYS A 18 21.62 3.95 -10.93
N LYS A 19 21.63 2.99 -10.00
CA LYS A 19 22.41 1.75 -10.13
C LYS A 19 21.91 0.86 -11.26
N ALA A 20 20.60 0.81 -11.48
CA ALA A 20 19.98 0.02 -12.54
C ALA A 20 20.07 0.69 -13.92
N ASN A 21 20.51 1.95 -13.99
CA ASN A 21 20.48 2.78 -15.21
C ASN A 21 19.06 2.85 -15.82
N GLU A 22 18.06 2.91 -14.93
CA GLU A 22 16.64 2.99 -15.28
C GLU A 22 16.20 4.45 -15.45
N LEU A 23 15.11 4.65 -16.21
CA LEU A 23 14.44 5.96 -16.23
C LEU A 23 13.75 6.21 -14.89
N ALA A 24 13.67 7.47 -14.49
CA ALA A 24 12.94 7.88 -13.29
C ALA A 24 11.45 7.51 -13.37
N PHE A 25 10.83 7.30 -12.22
CA PHE A 25 9.39 7.14 -12.11
C PHE A 25 8.71 8.51 -12.12
N ASP A 26 7.60 8.60 -12.82
CA ASP A 26 6.77 9.80 -12.86
C ASP A 26 5.82 9.85 -11.66
N ASP A 27 5.40 8.69 -11.17
CA ASP A 27 4.42 8.53 -10.11
C ASP A 27 4.83 7.47 -9.09
N ILE A 28 4.46 7.71 -7.83
CA ILE A 28 4.55 6.75 -6.74
C ILE A 28 3.14 6.50 -6.22
N VAL A 29 2.70 5.24 -6.18
CA VAL A 29 1.39 4.85 -5.67
C VAL A 29 1.56 4.07 -4.36
N VAL A 30 0.76 4.41 -3.35
CA VAL A 30 0.82 3.76 -2.04
C VAL A 30 -0.53 3.77 -1.32
N ALA A 31 -0.77 2.77 -0.45
CA ALA A 31 -1.89 2.78 0.47
C ALA A 31 -1.69 3.82 1.58
N CYS A 32 -2.78 4.43 2.05
CA CYS A 32 -2.76 5.40 3.14
C CYS A 32 -3.67 4.96 4.31
N GLY A 33 -3.05 4.71 5.47
CA GLY A 33 -3.72 4.35 6.71
C GLY A 33 -3.51 5.38 7.82
N SER A 34 -2.28 5.52 8.31
CA SER A 34 -1.95 6.48 9.39
C SER A 34 -1.35 7.80 8.88
N GLY A 35 -1.19 7.97 7.56
CA GLY A 35 -0.66 9.20 6.94
C GLY A 35 0.88 9.34 6.95
N GLY A 36 1.59 8.76 7.91
CA GLY A 36 3.05 8.97 8.05
C GLY A 36 3.86 8.57 6.81
N THR A 37 3.47 7.48 6.14
CA THR A 37 4.09 6.99 4.89
C THR A 37 3.96 8.00 3.76
N ILE A 38 2.75 8.52 3.51
CA ILE A 38 2.50 9.43 2.38
C ILE A 38 3.17 10.78 2.60
N ALA A 39 3.24 11.26 3.84
CA ALA A 39 3.97 12.48 4.18
C ALA A 39 5.48 12.32 3.90
N GLY A 40 6.06 11.18 4.27
CA GLY A 40 7.49 10.92 4.07
C GLY A 40 7.86 10.73 2.61
N LEU A 41 7.10 9.93 1.87
CA LEU A 41 7.31 9.71 0.44
C LEU A 41 7.16 11.01 -0.35
N SER A 42 6.13 11.81 -0.07
CA SER A 42 5.85 13.03 -0.83
C SER A 42 6.88 14.12 -0.57
N VAL A 43 7.23 14.40 0.68
CA VAL A 43 8.26 15.39 1.00
C VAL A 43 9.63 14.94 0.52
N GLY A 44 9.95 13.64 0.66
CA GLY A 44 11.19 13.07 0.15
C GLY A 44 11.30 13.21 -1.38
N ALA A 45 10.22 12.90 -2.11
CA ALA A 45 10.16 13.06 -3.56
C ALA A 45 10.30 14.53 -3.97
N TRP A 46 9.56 15.43 -3.31
CA TRP A 46 9.58 16.88 -3.54
C TRP A 46 10.96 17.51 -3.33
N LEU A 47 11.66 17.15 -2.25
CA LEU A 47 12.99 17.68 -1.93
C LEU A 47 14.11 17.06 -2.79
N SER A 48 13.78 16.04 -3.58
CA SER A 48 14.73 15.35 -4.45
C SER A 48 14.55 15.73 -5.94
N ASP A 49 15.50 15.32 -6.77
CA ASP A 49 15.40 15.38 -8.23
C ASP A 49 14.49 14.29 -8.82
N LEU A 50 13.99 13.33 -8.01
CA LEU A 50 13.01 12.34 -8.47
C LEU A 50 11.70 13.03 -8.88
N ARG A 51 11.21 13.96 -8.05
CA ARG A 51 9.99 14.75 -8.25
C ARG A 51 8.74 13.94 -8.68
N ALA A 52 8.73 12.63 -8.41
CA ALA A 52 7.60 11.77 -8.70
C ALA A 52 6.38 12.22 -7.89
N LYS A 53 5.21 12.24 -8.53
CA LYS A 53 3.97 12.62 -7.85
C LYS A 53 3.48 11.45 -6.99
N VAL A 54 3.16 11.71 -5.71
CA VAL A 54 2.64 10.67 -4.82
C VAL A 54 1.12 10.60 -4.93
N HIS A 55 0.61 9.43 -5.27
CA HIS A 55 -0.81 9.08 -5.27
C HIS A 55 -1.11 8.16 -4.09
N ALA A 56 -1.91 8.65 -3.16
CA ALA A 56 -2.26 7.96 -1.93
C ALA A 56 -3.70 7.46 -1.99
N TYR A 57 -3.91 6.19 -1.63
CA TYR A 57 -5.24 5.57 -1.59
C TYR A 57 -5.63 5.28 -0.14
N CYS A 58 -6.54 6.10 0.40
CA CYS A 58 -6.96 6.06 1.81
C CYS A 58 -7.88 4.88 2.09
N VAL A 59 -7.55 4.07 3.09
CA VAL A 59 -8.28 2.83 3.39
C VAL A 59 -9.14 2.90 4.66
N CYS A 60 -9.04 3.97 5.44
CA CYS A 60 -9.82 4.17 6.67
C CYS A 60 -10.56 5.51 6.68
N ASP A 61 -9.82 6.62 6.71
CA ASP A 61 -10.36 7.98 6.80
C ASP A 61 -10.45 8.66 5.43
N ASP A 62 -11.00 9.86 5.42
CA ASP A 62 -11.24 10.63 4.19
C ASP A 62 -10.01 11.46 3.77
N PRO A 63 -9.87 11.78 2.46
CA PRO A 63 -8.72 12.51 1.95
C PRO A 63 -8.36 13.79 2.70
N ASP A 64 -9.36 14.58 3.11
CA ASP A 64 -9.12 15.86 3.82
C ASP A 64 -8.41 15.66 5.16
N TYR A 65 -8.77 14.63 5.92
CA TYR A 65 -8.06 14.27 7.15
C TYR A 65 -6.58 14.01 6.89
N PHE A 66 -6.26 13.27 5.81
CA PHE A 66 -4.88 12.96 5.46
C PHE A 66 -4.11 14.13 4.87
N TYR A 67 -4.79 15.05 4.19
CA TYR A 67 -4.18 16.32 3.78
C TYR A 67 -3.77 17.15 4.98
N GLU A 68 -4.65 17.29 5.98
CA GLU A 68 -4.38 18.03 7.23
C GLU A 68 -3.30 17.34 8.06
N PHE A 69 -3.39 16.02 8.25
CA PHE A 69 -2.39 15.25 8.97
C PHE A 69 -1.02 15.38 8.31
N SER A 70 -0.95 15.22 6.98
CA SER A 70 0.31 15.39 6.25
C SER A 70 0.83 16.82 6.36
N GLN A 71 -0.03 17.83 6.25
CA GLN A 71 0.37 19.23 6.41
C GLN A 71 1.00 19.48 7.77
N SER A 72 0.42 18.96 8.85
CA SER A 72 0.98 19.11 10.21
C SER A 72 2.41 18.56 10.33
N LEU A 73 2.70 17.45 9.63
CA LEU A 73 4.04 16.87 9.59
C LEU A 73 5.00 17.70 8.73
N LEU A 74 4.54 18.21 7.60
CA LEU A 74 5.33 19.09 6.73
C LEU A 74 5.68 20.41 7.42
N ASP A 75 4.73 21.00 8.14
CA ASP A 75 4.93 22.21 8.92
C ASP A 75 5.94 21.99 10.06
N GLY A 76 5.83 20.86 10.75
CA GLY A 76 6.80 20.45 11.78
C GLY A 76 8.22 20.23 11.23
N LEU A 77 8.33 19.81 9.97
CA LEU A 77 9.60 19.70 9.24
C LEU A 77 10.05 21.01 8.60
N GLN A 78 9.24 22.06 8.66
CA GLN A 78 9.46 23.34 7.98
C GLN A 78 9.72 23.17 6.47
N ALA A 79 8.99 22.24 5.84
CA ALA A 79 9.20 21.88 4.44
C ALA A 79 8.84 23.00 3.45
N GLY A 80 8.03 23.98 3.88
CA GLY A 80 7.67 25.16 3.08
C GLY A 80 6.81 24.83 1.85
N VAL A 81 6.04 23.74 1.91
CA VAL A 81 5.18 23.26 0.82
C VAL A 81 3.85 22.77 1.34
N SER A 82 2.79 22.95 0.56
CA SER A 82 1.46 22.42 0.86
C SER A 82 1.38 20.93 0.57
N SER A 83 0.75 20.16 1.46
CA SER A 83 0.47 18.74 1.23
C SER A 83 -0.39 18.52 -0.02
N ARG A 84 -1.26 19.48 -0.35
CA ARG A 84 -2.12 19.44 -1.55
C ARG A 84 -1.37 19.63 -2.87
N ASP A 85 -0.16 20.19 -2.82
CA ASP A 85 0.65 20.39 -4.03
C ASP A 85 1.50 19.17 -4.38
N ILE A 86 1.82 18.33 -3.39
CA ILE A 86 2.76 17.20 -3.53
C ILE A 86 2.12 15.82 -3.34
N ILE A 87 0.87 15.76 -2.87
CA ILE A 87 0.11 14.52 -2.68
C ILE A 87 -1.24 14.59 -3.41
N ASP A 88 -1.55 13.57 -4.20
CA ASP A 88 -2.89 13.32 -4.74
C ASP A 88 -3.55 12.20 -3.93
N ILE A 89 -4.45 12.58 -3.01
CA ILE A 89 -5.08 11.67 -2.06
C ILE A 89 -6.47 11.29 -2.53
N LYS A 90 -6.74 9.99 -2.63
CA LYS A 90 -7.99 9.41 -3.11
C LYS A 90 -8.64 8.52 -2.08
N ASN A 91 -9.96 8.47 -2.11
CA ASN A 91 -10.71 7.57 -1.26
C ASN A 91 -10.70 6.16 -1.85
N ALA A 92 -10.20 5.19 -1.10
CA ALA A 92 -10.18 3.77 -1.45
C ALA A 92 -10.75 2.90 -0.31
N LYS A 93 -11.48 3.49 0.64
CA LYS A 93 -11.95 2.76 1.82
C LYS A 93 -13.02 1.72 1.46
N GLY A 94 -13.73 1.90 0.34
CA GLY A 94 -14.79 1.00 -0.09
C GLY A 94 -15.89 0.93 0.97
N LEU A 95 -16.17 -0.28 1.47
CA LEU A 95 -17.11 -0.48 2.58
C LEU A 95 -16.63 0.10 3.92
N GLY A 96 -15.34 0.40 4.05
CA GLY A 96 -14.70 0.94 5.24
C GLY A 96 -13.42 0.19 5.61
N TYR A 97 -12.81 0.58 6.73
CA TYR A 97 -11.55 -0.01 7.18
C TYR A 97 -11.67 -1.51 7.40
N ALA A 98 -10.73 -2.28 6.84
CA ALA A 98 -10.66 -3.74 6.89
C ALA A 98 -11.92 -4.50 6.40
N MET A 99 -12.87 -3.83 5.76
CA MET A 99 -14.02 -4.45 5.11
C MET A 99 -13.82 -4.48 3.60
N ASN A 100 -14.25 -5.54 2.94
CA ASN A 100 -14.01 -5.72 1.51
C ASN A 100 -15.27 -6.04 0.72
N THR A 101 -15.32 -5.53 -0.52
CA THR A 101 -16.29 -6.02 -1.51
C THR A 101 -15.78 -7.33 -2.15
N ALA A 102 -16.68 -8.04 -2.84
CA ALA A 102 -16.29 -9.24 -3.57
C ALA A 102 -15.31 -8.93 -4.72
N GLU A 103 -15.43 -7.76 -5.34
CA GLU A 103 -14.56 -7.28 -6.41
C GLU A 103 -13.15 -7.00 -5.89
N GLU A 104 -13.01 -6.36 -4.73
CA GLU A 104 -11.71 -6.10 -4.11
C GLU A 104 -10.96 -7.40 -3.78
N LEU A 105 -11.66 -8.39 -3.21
CA LEU A 105 -11.07 -9.71 -2.90
C LEU A 105 -10.73 -10.50 -4.17
N ASN A 106 -11.59 -10.45 -5.19
CA ASN A 106 -11.28 -11.06 -6.49
C ASN A 106 -10.07 -10.43 -7.14
N PHE A 107 -9.95 -9.09 -7.09
CA PHE A 107 -8.79 -8.39 -7.61
C PHE A 107 -7.49 -8.82 -6.92
N VAL A 108 -7.48 -8.93 -5.59
CA VAL A 108 -6.30 -9.41 -4.83
C VAL A 108 -5.91 -10.83 -5.28
N LYS A 109 -6.89 -11.72 -5.45
CA LYS A 109 -6.67 -13.08 -5.97
C LYS A 109 -6.12 -13.05 -7.39
N ASP A 110 -6.70 -12.25 -8.28
CA ASP A 110 -6.31 -12.17 -9.69
C ASP A 110 -4.88 -11.62 -9.85
N ILE A 111 -4.50 -10.59 -9.08
CA ILE A 111 -3.11 -10.08 -9.05
C ILE A 111 -2.13 -11.16 -8.59
N ALA A 112 -2.46 -11.88 -7.51
CA ALA A 112 -1.62 -12.96 -7.02
C ALA A 112 -1.45 -14.09 -8.06
N GLN A 113 -2.53 -14.46 -8.75
CA GLN A 113 -2.49 -15.48 -9.80
C GLN A 113 -1.70 -15.03 -11.04
N ALA A 114 -1.84 -13.77 -11.44
CA ALA A 114 -1.19 -13.26 -12.64
C ALA A 114 0.29 -12.94 -12.45
N THR A 115 0.70 -12.48 -11.25
CA THR A 115 2.03 -11.89 -11.02
C THR A 115 2.87 -12.65 -9.99
N GLY A 116 2.26 -13.52 -9.18
CA GLY A 116 2.90 -14.10 -8.00
C GLY A 116 3.06 -13.12 -6.83
N ILE A 117 2.64 -11.86 -6.96
CA ILE A 117 2.68 -10.86 -5.90
C ILE A 117 1.39 -10.92 -5.09
N VAL A 118 1.51 -11.12 -3.79
CA VAL A 118 0.37 -11.23 -2.89
C VAL A 118 0.14 -9.91 -2.16
N LEU A 119 -0.93 -9.21 -2.55
CA LEU A 119 -1.39 -8.00 -1.88
C LEU A 119 -2.28 -8.35 -0.69
N ASP A 120 -2.20 -7.55 0.37
CA ASP A 120 -3.12 -7.67 1.50
C ASP A 120 -4.47 -6.99 1.20
N PRO A 121 -5.60 -7.54 1.68
CA PRO A 121 -6.92 -7.01 1.35
C PRO A 121 -7.27 -5.71 2.09
N VAL A 122 -6.51 -5.32 3.12
CA VAL A 122 -6.83 -4.14 3.95
C VAL A 122 -6.16 -2.88 3.41
N TYR A 123 -4.92 -2.98 2.93
CA TYR A 123 -4.11 -1.82 2.49
C TYR A 123 -3.72 -1.90 1.02
N SER A 124 -2.70 -2.70 0.71
CA SER A 124 -2.04 -2.73 -0.60
C SER A 124 -2.98 -3.20 -1.72
N GLY A 125 -3.88 -4.13 -1.42
CA GLY A 125 -4.94 -4.59 -2.33
C GLY A 125 -5.91 -3.48 -2.70
N LYS A 126 -6.38 -2.70 -1.72
CA LYS A 126 -7.28 -1.56 -1.97
C LYS A 126 -6.61 -0.45 -2.76
N ALA A 127 -5.34 -0.16 -2.45
CA ALA A 127 -4.58 0.85 -3.18
C ALA A 127 -4.34 0.45 -4.63
N ALA A 128 -3.91 -0.79 -4.87
CA ALA A 128 -3.73 -1.30 -6.23
C ALA A 128 -5.06 -1.40 -7.00
N TYR A 129 -6.14 -1.82 -6.34
CA TYR A 129 -7.46 -1.85 -6.94
C TYR A 129 -7.93 -0.46 -7.37
N GLY A 130 -7.82 0.53 -6.47
CA GLY A 130 -8.14 1.92 -6.75
C GLY A 130 -7.30 2.50 -7.89
N MET A 131 -5.99 2.21 -7.89
CA MET A 131 -5.07 2.61 -8.97
C MET A 131 -5.49 2.04 -10.32
N MET A 132 -5.73 0.74 -10.39
CA MET A 132 -6.13 0.08 -11.63
C MET A 132 -7.46 0.61 -12.14
N ARG A 133 -8.43 0.87 -11.25
CA ARG A 133 -9.70 1.49 -11.61
C ARG A 133 -9.51 2.89 -12.19
N GLU A 134 -8.70 3.72 -11.54
CA GLU A 134 -8.44 5.08 -12.03
C GLU A 134 -7.76 5.06 -13.41
N MET A 135 -6.81 4.14 -13.62
CA MET A 135 -6.13 3.97 -14.91
C MET A 135 -7.10 3.55 -16.01
N VAL A 136 -8.07 2.70 -15.71
CA VAL A 136 -9.13 2.30 -16.65
C VAL A 136 -10.10 3.45 -16.92
N GLU A 137 -10.49 4.21 -15.89
CA GLU A 137 -11.43 5.32 -16.00
C GLU A 137 -10.80 6.54 -16.71
N ASN A 138 -9.47 6.72 -16.62
CA ASN A 138 -8.76 7.89 -17.15
C ASN A 138 -7.45 7.49 -17.85
N PRO A 139 -7.48 6.73 -18.95
CA PRO A 139 -6.27 6.18 -19.58
C PRO A 139 -5.28 7.25 -20.03
N GLU A 140 -5.75 8.37 -20.59
CA GLU A 140 -4.89 9.47 -21.06
C GLU A 140 -4.05 10.11 -19.94
N LYS A 141 -4.53 10.07 -18.69
CA LYS A 141 -3.80 10.58 -17.53
C LYS A 141 -2.53 9.75 -17.23
N TRP A 142 -2.56 8.46 -17.56
CA TRP A 142 -1.54 7.49 -17.19
C TRP A 142 -0.70 7.00 -18.37
N GLU A 143 -1.12 7.30 -19.59
CA GLU A 143 -0.42 6.87 -20.81
C GLU A 143 1.04 7.35 -20.82
N GLY A 144 1.96 6.42 -21.08
CA GLY A 144 3.40 6.69 -21.14
C GLY A 144 4.09 6.95 -19.80
N ARG A 145 3.36 6.97 -18.67
CA ARG A 145 3.93 7.25 -17.34
C ARG A 145 4.52 5.99 -16.71
N LYS A 146 5.67 6.14 -16.05
CA LYS A 146 6.30 5.08 -15.24
C LYS A 146 5.84 5.18 -13.79
N VAL A 147 5.08 4.18 -13.34
CA VAL A 147 4.48 4.16 -12.00
C VAL A 147 5.22 3.17 -11.10
N LEU A 148 5.66 3.64 -9.92
CA LEU A 148 6.19 2.79 -8.85
C LEU A 148 5.10 2.53 -7.81
N PHE A 149 4.67 1.29 -7.67
CA PHE A 149 3.76 0.88 -6.59
C PHE A 149 4.56 0.45 -5.35
N ILE A 150 4.35 1.12 -4.21
CA ILE A 150 5.00 0.80 -2.94
C ILE A 150 4.21 -0.29 -2.22
N HIS A 151 4.66 -1.54 -2.36
CA HIS A 151 4.11 -2.68 -1.66
C HIS A 151 4.54 -2.68 -0.19
N THR A 152 3.73 -2.10 0.70
CA THR A 152 4.05 -1.95 2.13
C THR A 152 3.92 -3.23 2.97
N GLY A 153 3.50 -4.35 2.36
CA GLY A 153 3.42 -5.66 3.01
C GLY A 153 2.00 -5.98 3.42
N GLY A 154 1.80 -6.39 4.68
CA GLY A 154 0.45 -6.68 5.22
C GLY A 154 -0.07 -8.09 4.96
N LEU A 155 0.75 -9.00 4.42
CA LEU A 155 0.35 -10.36 4.01
C LEU A 155 -0.50 -11.12 5.04
N LEU A 156 -0.20 -10.96 6.33
CA LEU A 156 -0.94 -11.60 7.43
C LEU A 156 -2.41 -11.15 7.52
N GLY A 157 -2.77 -10.01 6.92
CA GLY A 157 -4.14 -9.54 6.80
C GLY A 157 -5.05 -10.48 5.98
N LEU A 158 -4.47 -11.40 5.19
CA LEU A 158 -5.25 -12.44 4.51
C LEU A 158 -5.89 -13.45 5.46
N PHE A 159 -5.29 -13.70 6.64
CA PHE A 159 -5.84 -14.68 7.58
C PHE A 159 -7.23 -14.28 8.07
N ASP A 160 -7.47 -12.98 8.27
CA ASP A 160 -8.78 -12.43 8.65
C ASP A 160 -9.83 -12.60 7.52
N LYS A 161 -9.38 -12.75 6.27
CA LYS A 161 -10.25 -12.91 5.09
C LYS A 161 -10.34 -14.33 4.58
N THR A 162 -9.84 -15.32 5.33
CA THR A 162 -9.77 -16.72 4.89
C THR A 162 -11.12 -17.26 4.43
N ASP A 163 -12.19 -17.05 5.20
CA ASP A 163 -13.52 -17.59 4.85
C ASP A 163 -14.09 -16.93 3.58
N GLN A 164 -13.90 -15.62 3.43
CA GLN A 164 -14.36 -14.87 2.25
C GLN A 164 -13.55 -15.27 1.01
N MET A 165 -12.23 -15.34 1.14
CA MET A 165 -11.30 -15.74 0.08
C MET A 165 -11.47 -17.20 -0.31
N GLY A 166 -11.79 -18.08 0.65
CA GLY A 166 -11.97 -19.50 0.42
C GLY A 166 -13.02 -19.81 -0.65
N SER A 167 -14.06 -19.01 -0.74
CA SER A 167 -15.05 -19.15 -1.82
C SER A 167 -14.50 -18.80 -3.21
N LEU A 168 -13.41 -18.02 -3.28
CA LEU A 168 -12.80 -17.50 -4.50
C LEU A 168 -11.59 -18.34 -4.96
N VAL A 169 -10.83 -18.92 -4.03
CA VAL A 169 -9.72 -19.83 -4.33
C VAL A 169 -10.23 -21.28 -4.37
N GLY A 170 -10.54 -21.77 -5.57
CA GLY A 170 -10.99 -23.15 -5.77
C GLY A 170 -10.02 -24.20 -5.22
N ASN A 171 -10.54 -25.37 -4.84
CA ASN A 171 -9.80 -26.51 -4.28
C ASN A 171 -9.02 -26.27 -2.98
N TRP A 172 -9.25 -25.16 -2.27
CA TRP A 172 -8.68 -25.01 -0.93
C TRP A 172 -9.40 -25.96 0.05
N ARG A 173 -8.63 -26.53 0.97
CA ARG A 173 -9.17 -27.22 2.15
C ARG A 173 -8.49 -26.61 3.36
N ARG A 174 -9.28 -26.21 4.37
CA ARG A 174 -8.72 -25.86 5.66
C ARG A 174 -7.95 -27.07 6.17
N MET A 175 -6.72 -26.88 6.60
CA MET A 175 -5.98 -27.95 7.25
C MET A 175 -6.62 -28.18 8.62
N ASP A 176 -7.27 -29.32 8.80
CA ASP A 176 -7.79 -29.73 10.10
C ASP A 176 -6.60 -30.06 11.00
N ILE A 177 -6.26 -29.13 11.89
CA ILE A 177 -5.25 -29.37 12.92
C ILE A 177 -5.94 -30.13 14.04
N GLN A 178 -5.62 -31.41 14.21
CA GLN A 178 -6.05 -32.15 15.40
C GLN A 178 -5.38 -31.52 16.64
N GLU A 179 -6.12 -30.68 17.36
CA GLU A 179 -5.71 -30.11 18.66
C GLU A 179 -5.52 -31.19 19.76
N SER A 180 -5.83 -32.46 19.44
CA SER A 180 -5.79 -33.59 20.35
C SER A 180 -4.39 -34.19 20.57
N VAL A 181 -3.30 -33.58 20.07
CA VAL A 181 -1.95 -34.00 20.48
C VAL A 181 -1.71 -33.49 21.89
N PRO A 182 -1.71 -34.35 22.93
CA PRO A 182 -1.45 -33.90 24.28
C PRO A 182 -0.03 -33.33 24.31
N ARG A 183 0.14 -32.13 24.87
CA ARG A 183 1.49 -31.64 25.20
C ARG A 183 2.14 -32.70 26.09
N LYS A 184 3.14 -33.42 25.57
CA LYS A 184 4.03 -34.19 26.45
C LYS A 184 4.70 -33.19 27.37
N GLU A 185 4.48 -33.32 28.66
CA GLU A 185 5.26 -32.59 29.66
C GLU A 185 6.75 -32.79 29.35
N GLY A 186 7.48 -31.70 29.10
CA GLY A 186 8.94 -31.74 29.03
C GLY A 186 9.61 -31.28 27.74
N THR A 187 8.90 -30.88 26.68
CA THR A 187 9.57 -30.32 25.48
C THR A 187 9.11 -28.90 25.15
N GLY A 188 9.97 -27.93 25.49
CA GLY A 188 10.16 -26.70 24.72
C GLY A 188 9.41 -25.46 25.21
N LYS A 189 9.89 -24.83 26.28
CA LYS A 189 9.98 -23.36 26.28
C LYS A 189 11.18 -22.97 25.42
N MET A 190 10.96 -22.59 24.17
CA MET A 190 11.90 -21.74 23.45
C MET A 190 11.15 -20.97 22.37
N PHE A 191 11.06 -19.66 22.63
CA PHE A 191 10.48 -18.57 21.84
C PHE A 191 8.96 -18.50 21.77
#